data_AF-A0AAN7Q4P2-F1
#
_entry.id   AF-A0AAN7Q4P2-F1
#
_cell.length_a   1.000
_cell.length_b   1.000
_cell.length_c   1.000
_cell.angle_alpha   90.00
_cell.angle_beta   90.00
_cell.angle_gamma   90.00
#
_symmetry.space_group_name_H-M   'P 1'
#
loop_
_entity.id
_entity.type
_entity.pdbx_description
1 polymer ?
#
loop_
_entity_poly.entity_id
_entity_poly.type
_entity_poly.pdbx_seq_one_letter_code
_entity_poly.pdbx_strand_id
1 'polypeptide(L)'
;MSGRKCEFINCGKSKRNFPELVFHRFPKDAERSREWILRSGNASLAVLDEEKLRNRYLCDLHFNNDHDFKSPHRLTSDAVPKRYNDDEIHVLIPSKTYSRNKTCSNDKSQEQDQSLTTSPKSREWVRNLIDLPADLQGKSCKRKLLIESESLKETKLQKKLKLQSQTLKSKSLKIRNLNKTVYTLRTKNCLSSNVERHAFKTTEAKILNFVTRAHVSERMKQDGVSNVHMEAFAIYELLQKATTIDKNL
;
A
#
# COMPACT_ATOMS: atom_id res chain seq x y z
N MET A 1 10.16 -26.14 -1.93
CA MET A 1 10.73 -25.28 -0.87
C MET A 1 10.78 -23.84 -1.36
N SER A 2 10.06 -22.92 -0.73
CA SER A 2 10.14 -21.49 -1.04
C SER A 2 11.52 -20.95 -0.62
N GLY A 3 12.32 -20.46 -1.56
CA GLY A 3 13.64 -19.89 -1.29
C GLY A 3 13.60 -18.67 -0.36
N ARG A 4 14.75 -18.28 0.19
CA ARG A 4 14.88 -17.09 1.05
C ARG A 4 14.49 -15.85 0.25
N LYS A 5 13.41 -15.19 0.64
CA LYS A 5 12.89 -13.95 0.04
C LYS A 5 12.90 -12.85 1.09
N CYS A 6 13.16 -11.62 0.65
CA CYS A 6 13.05 -10.44 1.49
C CYS A 6 11.57 -10.11 1.73
N GLU A 7 11.20 -9.95 3.00
CA GLU A 7 9.82 -9.67 3.41
C GLU A 7 9.54 -8.16 3.60
N PHE A 8 10.51 -7.30 3.30
CA PHE A 8 10.32 -5.85 3.25
C PHE A 8 9.32 -5.50 2.13
N ILE A 9 8.39 -4.58 2.42
CA ILE A 9 7.36 -4.19 1.47
C ILE A 9 8.00 -3.69 0.16
N ASN A 10 7.44 -4.10 -0.99
CA ASN A 10 7.93 -3.76 -2.34
C ASN A 10 9.38 -4.15 -2.69
N CYS A 11 10.11 -4.89 -1.84
CA CYS A 11 11.47 -5.34 -2.18
C CYS A 11 11.46 -6.56 -3.10
N GLY A 12 10.82 -7.66 -2.67
CA GLY A 12 10.66 -8.87 -3.46
C GLY A 12 11.95 -9.63 -3.85
N LYS A 13 13.13 -9.13 -3.49
CA LYS A 13 14.43 -9.77 -3.77
C LYS A 13 14.51 -11.12 -3.09
N SER A 14 15.12 -12.09 -3.78
CA SER A 14 15.33 -13.45 -3.25
C SER A 14 16.78 -13.87 -3.41
N LYS A 15 17.25 -14.75 -2.52
CA LYS A 15 18.63 -15.27 -2.57
C LYS A 15 18.94 -16.01 -3.88
N ARG A 16 17.90 -16.55 -4.53
CA ARG A 16 18.02 -17.21 -5.84
C ARG A 16 18.36 -16.22 -6.95
N ASN A 17 17.72 -15.04 -6.96
CA ASN A 17 17.91 -14.04 -8.00
C ASN A 17 19.06 -13.07 -7.67
N PHE A 18 19.37 -12.90 -6.39
CA PHE A 18 20.41 -11.99 -5.89
C PHE A 18 21.32 -12.76 -4.91
N PRO A 19 22.26 -13.58 -5.41
CA PRO A 19 23.13 -14.40 -4.58
C PRO A 19 24.14 -13.58 -3.77
N GLU A 20 24.47 -12.37 -4.22
CA GLU A 20 25.44 -11.48 -3.55
C GLU A 20 24.86 -10.85 -2.27
N LEU A 21 23.54 -10.63 -2.23
CA LEU A 21 22.90 -9.99 -1.08
C LEU A 21 22.86 -10.92 0.14
N VAL A 22 23.09 -10.33 1.30
CA VAL A 22 22.96 -11.00 2.59
C VAL A 22 21.52 -10.89 3.06
N PHE A 23 20.97 -12.01 3.55
CA PHE A 23 19.61 -12.07 4.07
C PHE A 23 19.66 -12.34 5.56
N HIS A 24 19.25 -11.35 6.34
CA HIS A 24 19.23 -11.37 7.79
C HIS A 24 17.90 -11.90 8.31
N ARG A 25 17.96 -12.84 9.26
CA ARG A 25 16.78 -13.38 9.94
C ARG A 25 16.23 -12.38 10.94
N PHE A 26 14.93 -12.49 11.25
CA PHE A 26 14.34 -11.74 12.34
C PHE A 26 15.03 -12.07 13.68
N PRO A 27 15.28 -11.06 14.54
CA PRO A 27 15.85 -11.25 15.87
C PRO A 27 15.01 -12.19 16.74
N LYS A 28 15.65 -12.83 17.72
CA LYS A 28 14.95 -13.60 18.75
C LYS A 28 14.26 -12.69 19.77
N ASP A 29 14.81 -11.50 19.96
CA ASP A 29 14.31 -10.52 20.94
C ASP A 29 12.98 -9.94 20.45
N ALA A 30 11.91 -10.12 21.23
CA ALA A 30 10.56 -9.75 20.83
C ALA A 30 10.42 -8.25 20.52
N GLU A 31 11.04 -7.37 21.31
CA GLU A 31 10.99 -5.93 21.10
C GLU A 31 11.66 -5.52 19.78
N ARG A 32 12.88 -6.00 19.55
CA ARG A 32 13.62 -5.72 18.32
C ARG A 32 12.91 -6.30 17.09
N SER A 33 12.33 -7.49 17.23
CA SER A 33 11.54 -8.13 16.18
C SER A 33 10.30 -7.30 15.82
N ARG A 34 9.59 -6.76 16.82
CA ARG A 34 8.47 -5.83 16.59
C ARG A 34 8.91 -4.56 15.86
N GLU A 35 10.06 -3.98 16.23
CA GLU A 35 10.60 -2.80 15.54
C GLU A 35 10.92 -3.12 14.07
N TRP A 36 11.49 -4.29 13.79
CA TRP A 36 11.73 -4.75 12.42
C TRP A 36 10.42 -4.90 11.62
N ILE A 37 9.38 -5.48 12.23
CA ILE A 37 8.06 -5.58 11.59
C ILE A 37 7.52 -4.18 11.27
N LEU A 38 7.52 -3.28 12.26
CA LEU A 38 7.00 -1.93 12.10
C LEU A 38 7.71 -1.17 10.97
N ARG A 39 9.05 -1.25 10.93
CA ARG A 39 9.84 -0.56 9.91
C ARG A 39 9.78 -1.19 8.54
N SER A 40 9.52 -2.50 8.45
CA SER A 40 9.42 -3.22 7.18
C SER A 40 8.19 -2.83 6.33
N GLY A 41 7.19 -2.17 6.94
CA GLY A 41 5.93 -1.80 6.29
C GLY A 41 5.04 -3.00 5.93
N ASN A 42 5.42 -4.22 6.29
CA ASN A 42 4.68 -5.43 5.92
C ASN A 42 3.78 -5.91 7.07
N ALA A 43 2.51 -5.51 7.03
CA ALA A 43 1.51 -5.87 8.03
C ALA A 43 1.26 -7.38 8.17
N SER A 44 1.57 -8.18 7.13
CA SER A 44 1.39 -9.65 7.21
C SER A 44 2.34 -10.30 8.22
N LEU A 45 3.47 -9.67 8.51
CA LEU A 45 4.44 -10.17 9.50
C LEU A 45 3.93 -10.05 10.94
N ALA A 46 3.07 -9.07 11.23
CA ALA A 46 2.53 -8.84 12.57
C ALA A 46 1.57 -9.94 13.04
N VAL A 47 1.01 -10.71 12.11
CA VAL A 47 0.05 -11.79 12.38
C VAL A 47 0.76 -13.14 12.57
N LEU A 48 2.06 -13.23 12.27
CA LEU A 48 2.79 -14.49 12.32
C LEU A 48 3.29 -14.81 13.72
N ASP A 49 3.26 -16.10 14.06
CA ASP A 49 3.89 -16.64 15.27
C ASP A 49 5.42 -16.44 15.23
N GLU A 50 6.05 -16.36 16.39
CA GLU A 50 7.49 -16.11 16.54
C GLU A 50 8.36 -17.13 15.80
N GLU A 51 7.95 -18.40 15.78
CA GLU A 51 8.64 -19.48 15.05
C GLU A 51 8.62 -19.26 13.54
N LYS A 52 7.47 -18.82 13.01
CA LYS A 52 7.30 -18.51 11.59
C LYS A 52 8.06 -17.24 11.22
N LEU A 53 8.06 -16.25 12.10
CA LEU A 53 8.76 -14.99 11.93
C LEU A 53 10.27 -15.17 11.90
N ARG A 54 10.82 -16.06 12.72
CA ARG A 54 12.26 -16.40 12.74
C ARG A 54 12.78 -16.93 11.39
N ASN A 55 11.90 -17.52 10.59
CA ASN A 55 12.20 -18.03 9.26
C ASN A 55 11.92 -17.01 8.15
N ARG A 56 11.64 -15.75 8.48
CA ARG A 56 11.54 -14.62 7.56
C ARG A 56 12.87 -13.87 7.50
N TYR A 57 13.08 -13.16 6.39
CA TYR A 57 14.35 -12.52 6.10
C TYR A 57 14.17 -11.10 5.56
N LEU A 58 15.12 -10.23 5.87
CA LEU A 58 15.31 -8.93 5.24
C LEU A 58 16.69 -8.89 4.57
N CYS A 59 16.82 -8.28 3.39
CA CYS A 59 18.13 -8.09 2.77
C CYS A 59 18.89 -6.91 3.39
N ASP A 60 20.22 -6.99 3.33
CA ASP A 60 21.21 -5.96 3.74
C ASP A 60 20.89 -4.54 3.24
N LEU A 61 20.33 -4.37 2.04
CA LEU A 61 19.95 -3.05 1.48
C LEU A 61 19.02 -2.22 2.38
N HIS A 62 18.26 -2.89 3.25
CA HIS A 62 17.34 -2.22 4.18
C HIS A 62 18.03 -1.75 5.45
N PHE A 63 19.32 -2.02 5.64
CA PHE A 63 20.11 -1.57 6.78
C PHE A 63 21.07 -0.47 6.32
N ASN A 64 21.60 0.30 7.28
CA ASN A 64 22.61 1.29 7.01
C ASN A 64 24.00 0.65 7.14
N ASN A 65 24.70 0.47 6.01
CA ASN A 65 25.95 -0.28 5.94
C ASN A 65 27.05 0.24 6.90
N ASP A 66 27.04 1.54 7.20
CA ASP A 66 28.12 2.18 7.97
C ASP A 66 27.94 2.04 9.49
N HIS A 67 26.70 1.87 9.98
CA HIS A 67 26.38 1.89 11.41
C HIS A 67 25.77 0.59 11.93
N ASP A 68 25.08 -0.16 11.07
CA ASP A 68 24.31 -1.33 11.49
C ASP A 68 25.13 -2.62 11.46
N PHE A 69 26.35 -2.62 10.91
CA PHE A 69 27.15 -3.82 10.68
C PHE A 69 28.41 -3.85 11.56
N LYS A 70 28.60 -4.95 12.30
CA LYS A 70 29.88 -5.28 12.94
C LYS A 70 30.84 -5.96 11.98
N SER A 71 30.31 -6.61 10.96
CA SER A 71 31.03 -7.30 9.88
C SER A 71 30.09 -7.41 8.67
N PRO A 72 30.58 -7.71 7.44
CA PRO A 72 29.75 -7.67 6.22
C PRO A 72 28.54 -8.62 6.23
N HIS A 73 28.49 -9.56 7.18
CA HIS A 73 27.39 -10.52 7.32
C HIS A 73 26.69 -10.45 8.68
N ARG A 74 27.13 -9.58 9.59
CA ARG A 74 26.64 -9.55 10.99
C ARG A 74 26.20 -8.16 11.39
N LEU A 75 24.91 -8.05 11.69
CA LEU A 75 24.31 -6.85 12.24
C LEU A 75 24.70 -6.63 13.71
N THR A 76 24.77 -5.38 14.14
CA THR A 76 24.88 -4.98 15.54
C THR A 76 23.63 -5.40 16.33
N SER A 77 23.67 -5.35 17.66
CA SER A 77 22.49 -5.60 18.51
C SER A 77 21.39 -4.56 18.29
N ASP A 78 21.79 -3.36 17.91
CA ASP A 78 20.89 -2.19 17.87
C ASP A 78 20.44 -1.88 16.44
N ALA A 79 21.00 -2.58 15.46
CA ALA A 79 20.63 -2.45 14.05
C ALA A 79 19.15 -2.73 13.82
N VAL A 80 18.51 -1.77 13.17
CA VAL A 80 17.11 -1.81 12.76
C VAL A 80 17.01 -1.39 11.30
N PRO A 81 16.06 -1.96 10.52
CA PRO A 81 15.87 -1.55 9.14
C PRO A 81 15.58 -0.05 9.03
N LYS A 82 15.87 0.52 7.86
CA LYS A 82 15.40 1.85 7.46
C LYS A 82 13.87 1.86 7.55
N ARG A 83 13.31 2.98 8.03
CA ARG A 83 11.85 3.13 8.09
C ARG A 83 11.30 3.10 6.67
N TYR A 84 10.27 2.28 6.46
CA TYR A 84 9.47 2.36 5.27
C TYR A 84 8.83 3.74 5.16
N ASN A 85 9.12 4.45 4.07
CA ASN A 85 8.48 5.71 3.71
C ASN A 85 7.61 5.48 2.47
N ASP A 86 6.31 5.75 2.58
CA ASP A 86 5.36 5.67 1.45
C ASP A 86 5.68 6.69 0.34
N ASP A 87 6.54 7.68 0.59
CA ASP A 87 6.86 8.75 -0.36
C ASP A 87 7.86 8.31 -1.45
N GLU A 88 8.57 7.19 -1.26
CA GLU A 88 9.49 6.61 -2.25
C GLU A 88 8.84 5.56 -3.16
N ILE A 89 7.52 5.67 -3.41
CA ILE A 89 6.86 4.90 -4.46
C ILE A 89 7.35 5.43 -5.81
N HIS A 90 8.50 4.94 -6.25
CA HIS A 90 8.87 4.97 -7.65
C HIS A 90 7.88 4.07 -8.38
N VAL A 91 6.82 4.67 -8.92
CA VAL A 91 5.92 3.99 -9.85
C VAL A 91 6.77 3.59 -11.05
N LEU A 92 7.28 2.36 -11.04
CA LEU A 92 7.78 1.71 -12.24
C LEU A 92 6.56 1.48 -13.13
N ILE A 93 6.16 2.51 -13.86
CA ILE A 93 5.14 2.40 -14.90
C ILE A 93 5.68 1.35 -15.86
N PRO A 94 5.03 0.18 -16.01
CA PRO A 94 5.50 -0.81 -16.94
C PRO A 94 5.40 -0.23 -18.35
N SER A 95 6.53 0.01 -19.03
CA SER A 95 6.56 0.52 -20.40
C SER A 95 5.94 -0.44 -21.42
N LYS A 96 5.60 -1.66 -21.00
CA LYS A 96 4.92 -2.68 -21.79
C LYS A 96 3.61 -3.03 -21.14
N THR A 97 2.55 -2.33 -21.53
CA THR A 97 1.19 -2.84 -21.41
C THR A 97 1.03 -3.96 -22.44
N TYR A 98 0.82 -5.19 -22.00
CA TYR A 98 0.35 -6.26 -22.87
C TYR A 98 -0.97 -5.80 -23.50
N SER A 99 -0.98 -5.65 -24.83
CA SER A 99 -2.20 -5.38 -25.58
C SER A 99 -3.18 -6.51 -25.30
N ARG A 100 -4.27 -6.18 -24.60
CA ARG A 100 -5.38 -7.08 -24.40
C ARG A 100 -6.14 -7.13 -25.71
N ASN A 101 -5.92 -8.17 -26.51
CA ASN A 101 -6.68 -8.39 -27.73
C ASN A 101 -8.16 -8.49 -27.33
N LYS A 102 -8.91 -7.48 -27.75
CA LYS A 102 -10.32 -7.32 -27.50
C LYS A 102 -11.07 -8.04 -28.61
N THR A 103 -11.53 -9.25 -28.34
CA THR A 103 -12.68 -9.83 -29.03
C THR A 103 -13.52 -10.65 -28.05
N CYS A 104 -14.60 -10.04 -27.59
CA CYS A 104 -15.82 -10.77 -27.25
C CYS A 104 -16.91 -10.21 -28.15
N SER A 105 -17.52 -11.08 -28.96
CA SER A 105 -18.93 -10.99 -29.37
C SER A 105 -19.38 -12.38 -29.84
N ASN A 106 -20.36 -12.91 -29.10
CA ASN A 106 -21.43 -13.86 -29.44
C ASN A 106 -21.24 -14.86 -30.58
N ASP A 107 -21.51 -16.15 -30.31
CA ASP A 107 -22.74 -16.75 -30.83
C ASP A 107 -23.17 -18.04 -30.08
N LYS A 108 -24.43 -18.37 -30.32
CA LYS A 108 -25.37 -19.25 -29.63
C LYS A 108 -25.14 -20.78 -29.76
N SER A 109 -25.71 -21.49 -28.77
CA SER A 109 -26.24 -22.87 -28.76
C SER A 109 -25.31 -24.05 -29.03
N GLN A 110 -25.27 -25.03 -28.12
CA GLN A 110 -26.09 -26.25 -28.26
C GLN A 110 -25.98 -27.12 -27.00
N GLU A 111 -27.13 -27.52 -26.46
CA GLU A 111 -27.26 -28.69 -25.60
C GLU A 111 -26.86 -29.95 -26.39
N GLN A 112 -26.06 -30.81 -25.77
CA GLN A 112 -26.08 -32.24 -26.06
C GLN A 112 -25.70 -32.99 -24.78
N ASP A 113 -26.72 -33.67 -24.24
CA ASP A 113 -26.57 -34.85 -23.39
C ASP A 113 -25.59 -35.84 -24.02
N GLN A 114 -24.66 -36.36 -23.21
CA GLN A 114 -24.38 -37.79 -23.16
C GLN A 114 -23.53 -38.17 -21.95
N SER A 115 -23.86 -39.37 -21.48
CA SER A 115 -23.62 -39.94 -20.17
C SER A 115 -22.25 -40.62 -19.99
N LEU A 116 -21.83 -40.70 -18.72
CA LEU A 116 -21.15 -41.82 -18.05
C LEU A 116 -19.80 -42.31 -18.62
N THR A 117 -18.74 -42.06 -17.86
CA THR A 117 -17.77 -43.11 -17.50
C THR A 117 -17.53 -43.10 -15.99
N THR A 118 -17.44 -44.30 -15.45
CA THR A 118 -17.58 -44.66 -14.04
C THR A 118 -16.21 -44.75 -13.35
N SER A 119 -16.12 -44.32 -12.08
CA SER A 119 -15.19 -44.91 -11.12
C SER A 119 -15.80 -44.87 -9.71
N PRO A 120 -15.96 -46.01 -9.01
CA PRO A 120 -16.82 -46.14 -7.84
C PRO A 120 -16.00 -46.16 -6.55
N LYS A 121 -16.13 -45.16 -5.66
CA LYS A 121 -15.70 -45.33 -4.25
C LYS A 121 -16.23 -44.32 -3.21
N SER A 122 -17.30 -43.56 -3.46
CA SER A 122 -17.75 -42.57 -2.45
C SER A 122 -19.26 -42.50 -2.17
N ARG A 123 -20.06 -43.48 -2.61
CA ARG A 123 -21.53 -43.43 -2.48
C ARG A 123 -22.16 -44.41 -1.47
N GLU A 124 -21.37 -45.06 -0.62
CA GLU A 124 -21.93 -45.94 0.43
C GLU A 124 -22.30 -45.20 1.73
N TRP A 125 -21.67 -44.06 2.06
CA TRP A 125 -21.98 -43.37 3.31
C TRP A 125 -23.31 -42.59 3.28
N VAL A 126 -23.85 -42.31 2.09
CA VAL A 126 -25.06 -41.47 1.93
C VAL A 126 -26.36 -42.27 2.01
N ARG A 127 -26.33 -43.62 1.96
CA ARG A 127 -27.55 -44.44 2.03
C ARG A 127 -27.92 -44.97 3.42
N ASN A 128 -27.04 -44.84 4.41
CA ASN A 128 -27.33 -45.31 5.79
C ASN A 128 -27.78 -44.19 6.75
N LEU A 129 -28.29 -43.06 6.25
CA LEU A 129 -28.83 -41.98 7.08
C LEU A 129 -30.35 -41.79 6.97
N ILE A 130 -31.05 -42.71 6.32
CA ILE A 130 -32.51 -42.70 6.24
C ILE A 130 -33.02 -44.04 6.75
N ASP A 131 -32.99 -44.20 8.07
CA ASP A 131 -33.90 -45.06 8.81
C ASP A 131 -33.92 -44.56 10.26
N LEU A 132 -34.80 -43.58 10.50
CA LEU A 132 -35.17 -43.15 11.85
C LEU A 132 -36.67 -43.47 12.04
N PRO A 133 -37.06 -44.18 13.12
CA PRO A 133 -38.40 -44.74 13.26
C PRO A 133 -39.48 -43.66 13.33
N ALA A 134 -40.61 -43.96 12.69
CA ALA A 134 -41.76 -43.08 12.46
C ALA A 134 -42.67 -42.86 13.70
N ASP A 135 -42.17 -43.06 14.92
CA ASP A 135 -42.99 -43.01 16.14
C ASP A 135 -42.59 -41.86 17.06
N LEU A 136 -42.79 -40.61 16.62
CA LEU A 136 -42.99 -39.46 17.51
C LEU A 136 -43.88 -38.40 16.83
N GLN A 137 -45.11 -38.79 16.46
CA GLN A 137 -46.16 -37.81 16.22
C GLN A 137 -46.67 -37.28 17.56
N GLY A 138 -46.14 -36.14 17.98
CA GLY A 138 -46.69 -35.38 19.08
C GLY A 138 -45.87 -34.12 19.37
N LYS A 139 -46.48 -32.95 19.13
CA LYS A 139 -45.99 -31.58 19.45
C LYS A 139 -45.29 -30.83 18.30
N SER A 140 -45.94 -30.77 17.14
CA SER A 140 -45.67 -29.72 16.14
C SER A 140 -46.54 -28.49 16.41
N CYS A 141 -46.02 -27.53 17.19
CA CYS A 141 -46.56 -26.16 17.17
C CYS A 141 -45.54 -25.04 17.49
N LYS A 142 -44.32 -25.36 17.96
CA LYS A 142 -43.34 -24.31 18.33
C LYS A 142 -42.24 -24.03 17.28
N ARG A 143 -42.06 -24.88 16.26
CA ARG A 143 -40.95 -24.72 15.29
C ARG A 143 -41.21 -23.66 14.20
N LYS A 144 -42.47 -23.30 13.93
CA LYS A 144 -42.82 -22.32 12.89
C LYS A 144 -42.52 -20.87 13.29
N LEU A 145 -42.55 -20.56 14.59
CA LEU A 145 -42.34 -19.20 15.13
C LEU A 145 -40.86 -18.76 15.20
N LEU A 146 -39.90 -19.70 15.19
CA LEU A 146 -38.48 -19.37 15.32
C LEU A 146 -37.86 -18.95 13.97
N ILE A 147 -38.22 -19.66 12.88
CA ILE A 147 -37.67 -19.47 11.53
C ILE A 147 -38.07 -18.11 10.94
N GLU A 148 -39.27 -17.61 11.26
CA GLU A 148 -39.75 -16.32 10.79
C GLU A 148 -39.07 -15.13 11.51
N SER A 149 -38.61 -15.34 12.74
CA SER A 149 -37.88 -14.31 13.51
C SER A 149 -36.42 -14.14 13.07
N GLU A 150 -35.80 -15.19 12.53
CA GLU A 150 -34.43 -15.16 12.00
C GLU A 150 -34.37 -14.52 10.61
N SER A 151 -35.32 -14.81 9.72
CA SER A 151 -35.37 -14.19 8.38
C SER A 151 -35.57 -12.66 8.45
N LEU A 152 -36.33 -12.18 9.44
CA LEU A 152 -36.53 -10.74 9.66
C LEU A 152 -35.28 -10.03 10.21
N LYS A 153 -34.45 -10.73 10.98
CA LYS A 153 -33.16 -10.20 11.48
C LYS A 153 -32.11 -10.19 10.37
N GLU A 154 -32.08 -11.22 9.55
CA GLU A 154 -31.14 -11.35 8.43
C GLU A 154 -31.40 -10.27 7.36
N THR A 155 -32.67 -9.99 7.05
CA THR A 155 -33.04 -8.89 6.14
C THR A 155 -32.70 -7.50 6.68
N LYS A 156 -32.81 -7.27 7.99
CA LYS A 156 -32.36 -6.01 8.63
C LYS A 156 -30.85 -5.84 8.55
N LEU A 157 -30.08 -6.90 8.77
CA LEU A 157 -28.62 -6.88 8.68
C LEU A 157 -28.15 -6.61 7.24
N GLN A 158 -28.75 -7.28 6.26
CA GLN A 158 -28.44 -7.07 4.85
C GLN A 158 -28.75 -5.64 4.39
N LYS A 159 -29.86 -5.05 4.85
CA LYS A 159 -30.20 -3.64 4.58
C LYS A 159 -29.16 -2.69 5.16
N LYS A 160 -28.70 -2.92 6.39
CA LYS A 160 -27.67 -2.11 7.05
C LYS A 160 -26.32 -2.19 6.33
N LEU A 161 -25.92 -3.39 5.89
CA LEU A 161 -24.70 -3.60 5.12
C LEU A 161 -24.75 -2.88 3.76
N LYS A 162 -25.89 -2.95 3.05
CA LYS A 162 -26.09 -2.23 1.79
C LYS A 162 -25.95 -0.71 1.98
N LEU A 163 -26.58 -0.15 3.01
CA LEU A 163 -26.48 1.29 3.32
C LEU A 163 -25.04 1.72 3.66
N GLN A 164 -24.32 0.92 4.45
CA GLN A 164 -22.91 1.17 4.73
C GLN A 164 -22.04 1.12 3.47
N SER A 165 -22.26 0.13 2.60
CA SER A 165 -21.52 0.01 1.35
C SER A 165 -21.74 1.20 0.41
N GLN A 166 -22.96 1.73 0.35
CA GLN A 166 -23.29 2.93 -0.42
C GLN A 166 -22.64 4.17 0.18
N THR A 167 -22.63 4.30 1.51
CA THR A 167 -21.96 5.40 2.22
C THR A 167 -20.44 5.38 1.99
N LEU A 168 -19.82 4.20 1.94
CA LEU A 168 -18.40 4.08 1.63
C LEU A 168 -18.09 4.47 0.18
N LYS A 169 -18.97 4.13 -0.77
CA LYS A 169 -18.85 4.55 -2.17
C LYS A 169 -18.97 6.06 -2.35
N SER A 170 -19.85 6.74 -1.62
CA SER A 170 -19.96 8.20 -1.70
C SER A 170 -18.74 8.89 -1.08
N LYS A 171 -18.25 8.39 0.05
CA LYS A 171 -17.01 8.89 0.68
C LYS A 171 -15.78 8.71 -0.22
N SER A 172 -15.63 7.55 -0.88
CA SER A 172 -14.51 7.31 -1.78
C SER A 172 -14.54 8.24 -3.00
N LEU A 173 -15.73 8.56 -3.53
CA LEU A 173 -15.90 9.54 -4.60
C LEU A 173 -15.47 10.95 -4.14
N LYS A 174 -15.85 11.33 -2.90
CA LYS A 174 -15.45 12.63 -2.32
C LYS A 174 -13.93 12.75 -2.15
N ILE A 175 -13.28 11.68 -1.67
CA ILE A 175 -11.81 11.62 -1.57
C ILE A 175 -11.16 11.77 -2.95
N ARG A 176 -11.68 11.06 -3.96
CA ARG A 176 -11.18 11.18 -5.34
C ARG A 176 -11.29 12.61 -5.87
N ASN A 177 -12.40 13.29 -5.59
CA ASN A 177 -12.59 14.68 -6.01
C ASN A 177 -11.64 15.63 -5.28
N LEU A 178 -11.45 15.46 -3.97
CA LEU A 178 -10.47 16.24 -3.20
C LEU A 178 -9.05 16.05 -3.73
N ASN A 179 -8.66 14.82 -4.05
CA ASN A 179 -7.34 14.54 -4.62
C ASN A 179 -7.14 15.24 -5.97
N LYS A 180 -8.18 15.29 -6.82
CA LYS A 180 -8.14 16.08 -8.06
C LYS A 180 -7.94 17.56 -7.77
N THR A 181 -8.69 18.12 -6.80
CA THR A 181 -8.55 19.52 -6.40
C THR A 181 -7.14 19.81 -5.88
N VAL A 182 -6.63 18.99 -4.97
CA VAL A 182 -5.26 19.12 -4.44
C VAL A 182 -4.22 19.05 -5.56
N TYR A 183 -4.38 18.11 -6.50
CA TYR A 183 -3.50 18.04 -7.67
C TYR A 183 -3.54 19.34 -8.50
N THR A 184 -4.74 19.86 -8.80
CA THR A 184 -4.87 21.12 -9.54
C THR A 184 -4.31 22.33 -8.78
N LEU A 185 -4.41 22.34 -7.45
CA LEU A 185 -3.83 23.40 -6.63
C LEU A 185 -2.30 23.30 -6.60
N ARG A 186 -1.74 22.08 -6.47
CA ARG A 186 -0.30 21.84 -6.54
C ARG A 186 0.28 22.25 -7.89
N THR A 187 -0.39 21.92 -9.00
CA THR A 187 0.09 22.35 -10.33
C THR A 187 0.00 23.86 -10.51
N LYS A 188 -1.06 24.52 -10.02
CA LYS A 188 -1.20 25.99 -10.08
C LYS A 188 -0.24 26.74 -9.15
N ASN A 189 0.10 26.17 -8.00
CA ASN A 189 1.05 26.72 -7.03
C ASN A 189 2.49 26.24 -7.24
N CYS A 190 2.77 25.53 -8.33
CA CYS A 190 4.14 25.20 -8.66
C CYS A 190 4.91 26.50 -8.92
N LEU A 191 5.97 26.73 -8.13
CA LEU A 191 6.78 27.94 -8.18
C LEU A 191 7.27 28.24 -9.60
N SER A 192 7.55 27.23 -10.42
CA SER A 192 7.91 27.39 -11.83
C SER A 192 6.84 28.12 -12.65
N SER A 193 5.56 27.75 -12.51
CA SER A 193 4.47 28.37 -13.27
C SER A 193 4.11 29.79 -12.78
N ASN A 194 4.33 30.09 -11.49
CA ASN A 194 4.18 31.45 -10.96
C ASN A 194 5.38 32.34 -11.34
N VAL A 195 6.59 31.79 -11.30
CA VAL A 195 7.83 32.44 -11.75
C VAL A 195 7.80 32.74 -13.24
N GLU A 196 7.29 31.83 -14.08
CA GLU A 196 7.15 32.05 -15.52
C GLU A 196 6.10 33.11 -15.86
N ARG A 197 5.02 33.19 -15.08
CA ARG A 197 4.01 34.26 -15.21
C ARG A 197 4.55 35.63 -14.81
N HIS A 198 5.43 35.69 -13.82
CA HIS A 198 6.22 36.88 -13.52
C HIS A 198 7.47 36.89 -14.41
N ALA A 199 7.29 37.18 -15.71
CA ALA A 199 8.39 37.47 -16.60
C ALA A 199 9.20 38.65 -16.02
N PHE A 200 10.27 38.32 -15.30
CA PHE A 200 11.17 39.29 -14.72
C PHE A 200 11.86 40.04 -15.87
N LYS A 201 11.39 41.26 -16.12
CA LYS A 201 11.82 42.08 -17.27
C LYS A 201 13.28 42.50 -17.14
N THR A 202 13.78 42.62 -15.91
CA THR A 202 15.14 43.07 -15.62
C THR A 202 16.12 41.91 -15.49
N THR A 203 17.36 42.14 -15.93
CA THR A 203 18.46 41.18 -15.89
C THR A 203 18.79 40.77 -14.45
N GLU A 204 18.72 41.72 -13.53
CA GLU A 204 18.95 41.51 -12.08
C GLU A 204 17.97 40.51 -11.48
N ALA A 205 16.69 40.60 -11.84
CA ALA A 205 15.68 39.70 -11.33
C ALA A 205 15.77 38.28 -11.93
N LYS A 206 16.33 38.14 -13.15
CA LYS A 206 16.69 36.83 -13.73
C LYS A 206 17.88 36.20 -13.01
N ILE A 207 18.90 36.99 -12.69
CA ILE A 207 20.09 36.54 -11.95
C ILE A 207 19.70 36.10 -10.54
N LEU A 208 18.89 36.91 -9.84
CA LEU A 208 18.42 36.58 -8.49
C LEU A 208 17.64 35.26 -8.46
N ASN A 209 16.80 35.02 -9.47
CA ASN A 209 16.03 33.78 -9.60
C ASN A 209 16.94 32.56 -9.87
N PHE A 210 17.94 32.72 -10.72
CA PHE A 210 18.94 31.68 -10.98
C PHE A 210 19.71 31.31 -9.71
N VAL A 211 20.19 32.32 -8.96
CA VAL A 211 20.91 32.12 -7.69
C VAL A 211 20.01 31.44 -6.66
N THR A 212 18.75 31.86 -6.54
CA THR A 212 17.80 31.24 -5.61
C THR A 212 17.51 29.78 -5.97
N ARG A 213 17.35 29.46 -7.27
CA ARG A 213 17.17 28.07 -7.73
C ARG A 213 18.39 27.20 -7.48
N ALA A 214 19.59 27.72 -7.73
CA ALA A 214 20.84 27.01 -7.46
C ALA A 214 20.99 26.71 -5.97
N HIS A 215 20.72 27.69 -5.11
CA HIS A 215 20.84 27.53 -3.66
C HIS A 215 19.81 26.53 -3.09
N VAL A 216 18.56 26.56 -3.57
CA VAL A 216 17.52 25.58 -3.16
C VAL A 216 17.88 24.17 -3.64
N SER A 217 18.41 24.02 -4.86
CA SER A 217 18.80 22.71 -5.40
C SER A 217 20.00 22.11 -4.67
N GLU A 218 20.95 22.92 -4.23
CA GLU A 218 22.13 22.45 -3.49
C GLU A 218 21.75 21.98 -2.08
N ARG A 219 20.85 22.71 -1.39
CA ARG A 219 20.35 22.31 -0.07
C ARG A 219 19.43 21.09 -0.07
N MET A 220 18.62 20.90 -1.12
CA MET A 220 17.81 19.67 -1.26
C MET A 220 18.68 18.40 -1.30
N LYS A 221 19.95 18.51 -1.69
CA LYS A 221 20.92 17.40 -1.64
C LYS A 221 21.52 17.20 -0.24
N GLN A 222 21.49 18.21 0.63
CA GLN A 222 22.16 18.19 1.93
C GLN A 222 21.24 17.82 3.10
N ASP A 223 20.00 18.35 3.17
CA ASP A 223 19.25 18.33 4.44
C ASP A 223 17.95 17.52 4.46
N GLY A 224 17.51 16.96 3.33
CA GLY A 224 16.19 16.33 3.25
C GLY A 224 15.03 17.34 3.32
N VAL A 225 13.85 16.92 2.84
CA VAL A 225 12.81 17.80 2.29
C VAL A 225 12.10 18.71 3.32
N SER A 226 12.17 18.42 4.62
CA SER A 226 11.30 19.06 5.62
C SER A 226 11.72 20.45 6.10
N ASN A 227 13.01 20.84 5.99
CA ASN A 227 13.48 22.13 6.54
C ASN A 227 13.56 23.26 5.50
N VAL A 228 13.54 22.92 4.21
CA VAL A 228 13.77 23.86 3.09
C VAL A 228 12.62 24.88 2.91
N HIS A 229 11.41 24.53 3.36
CA HIS A 229 10.21 25.34 3.11
C HIS A 229 10.10 26.59 4.01
N MET A 230 10.63 26.54 5.24
CA MET A 230 10.59 27.66 6.19
C MET A 230 11.63 28.73 5.85
N GLU A 231 12.83 28.32 5.43
CA GLU A 231 13.91 29.26 5.09
C GLU A 231 13.70 29.93 3.73
N ALA A 232 13.11 29.23 2.75
CA ALA A 232 12.72 29.84 1.48
C ALA A 232 11.68 30.97 1.70
N PHE A 233 10.81 30.82 2.70
CA PHE A 233 9.85 31.86 3.07
C PHE A 233 10.55 33.07 3.71
N ALA A 234 11.55 32.84 4.56
CA ALA A 234 12.34 33.91 5.18
C ALA A 234 13.17 34.71 4.15
N ILE A 235 13.78 34.03 3.17
CA ILE A 235 14.52 34.69 2.09
C ILE A 235 13.55 35.51 1.21
N TYR A 236 12.38 34.97 0.91
CA TYR A 236 11.36 35.70 0.15
C TYR A 236 10.85 36.94 0.89
N GLU A 237 10.65 36.86 2.21
CA GLU A 237 10.22 37.99 3.03
C GLU A 237 11.30 39.10 3.12
N LEU A 238 12.58 38.71 3.22
CA LEU A 238 13.70 39.66 3.18
C LEU A 238 13.80 40.37 1.81
N LEU A 239 13.54 39.65 0.71
CA LEU A 239 13.54 40.24 -0.63
C LEU A 239 12.35 41.19 -0.86
N GLN A 240 11.17 40.89 -0.30
CA GLN A 240 10.05 41.85 -0.33
C GLN A 240 10.34 43.12 0.48
N LYS A 241 11.03 43.00 1.62
CA LYS A 241 11.46 44.15 2.43
C LYS A 241 12.53 44.99 1.72
N ALA A 242 13.46 44.37 0.99
CA ALA A 242 14.47 45.09 0.23
C ALA A 242 13.86 45.91 -0.95
N THR A 243 12.92 45.31 -1.68
CA THR A 243 12.28 45.97 -2.84
C THR A 243 11.29 47.09 -2.48
N THR A 244 10.89 47.20 -1.22
CA THR A 244 10.06 48.30 -0.71
C THR A 244 10.87 49.51 -0.24
N ILE A 245 12.16 49.33 0.06
CA ILE A 245 13.06 50.43 0.42
C ILE A 245 13.43 51.27 -0.82
N ASP A 246 13.67 50.63 -1.96
CA ASP A 246 13.98 51.30 -3.24
C ASP A 246 12.82 52.11 -3.86
N LYS A 247 11.59 51.98 -3.33
CA LYS A 247 10.43 52.74 -3.83
C LYS A 247 10.11 53.98 -2.99
N ASN A 248 10.80 54.17 -1.87
CA ASN A 248 10.63 55.30 -0.95
C ASN A 248 11.84 56.25 -0.93
N LEU A 249 12.78 56.07 -1.86
CA LEU A 249 13.83 57.01 -2.24
C LEU A 249 13.52 57.57 -3.63
#